data_AF-A0A2V9CIY5-F1
#
_entry.id   AF-A0A2V9CIY5-F1
#
_cell.length_a   1.000
_cell.length_b   1.000
_cell.length_c   1.000
_cell.angle_alpha   90.00
_cell.angle_beta   90.00
_cell.angle_gamma   90.00
#
_symmetry.space_group_name_H-M   'P 1'
#
loop_
_entity.id
_entity.type
_entity.pdbx_description
1 polymer ?
#
loop_
_entity_poly.entity_id
_entity_poly.type
_entity_poly.pdbx_seq_one_letter_code
_entity_poly.pdbx_strand_id
1 'polypeptide(L)'
;MGVRFACGRAPVRLNHGDRNAIDQYWDENADYVGIDGQFIHGRQQMRDFFAKLLKSGAGTEVGVIEQVRFLRSDMAIVDGSWTITGMKDANGKPRKTAAGASRSRL
;
A
#
# COMPACT_ATOMS: atom_id res chain seq x y z
N MET A 1 -16.60 4.26 -7.28
CA MET A 1 -15.84 2.98 -7.24
C MET A 1 -15.92 2.43 -5.82
N GLY A 2 -16.14 1.13 -5.62
CA GLY A 2 -16.34 0.56 -4.27
C GLY A 2 -15.03 0.44 -3.47
N VAL A 3 -15.10 0.67 -2.15
CA VAL A 3 -13.92 0.69 -1.24
C VAL A 3 -13.12 -0.61 -1.27
N ARG A 4 -13.78 -1.77 -1.27
CA ARG A 4 -13.11 -3.09 -1.37
C ARG A 4 -12.34 -3.25 -2.67
N PHE A 5 -12.92 -2.74 -3.77
CA PHE A 5 -12.28 -2.81 -5.08
C PHE A 5 -11.03 -1.92 -5.14
N ALA A 6 -11.06 -0.74 -4.52
CA ALA A 6 -9.89 0.14 -4.43
C ALA A 6 -8.75 -0.50 -3.62
N CYS A 7 -9.04 -0.92 -2.38
CA CYS A 7 -8.05 -1.58 -1.51
C CYS A 7 -7.45 -2.85 -2.12
N GLY A 8 -8.25 -3.65 -2.83
CA GLY A 8 -7.75 -4.88 -3.45
C GLY A 8 -6.93 -4.66 -4.72
N ARG A 9 -7.20 -3.59 -5.49
CA ARG A 9 -6.55 -3.36 -6.79
C ARG A 9 -5.26 -2.56 -6.69
N ALA A 10 -5.13 -1.69 -5.69
CA ALA A 10 -3.93 -0.87 -5.55
C ALA A 10 -2.65 -1.71 -5.37
N PRO A 11 -2.58 -2.69 -4.43
CA PRO A 11 -1.39 -3.52 -4.26
C PRO A 11 -1.06 -4.34 -5.50
N VAL A 12 -2.08 -4.88 -6.19
CA VAL A 12 -1.91 -5.64 -7.43
C VAL A 12 -1.21 -4.79 -8.49
N ARG A 13 -1.62 -3.54 -8.69
CA ARG A 13 -0.99 -2.66 -9.69
C ARG A 13 0.42 -2.25 -9.27
N LEU A 14 0.63 -1.95 -7.99
CA LEU A 14 1.96 -1.63 -7.47
C LEU A 14 2.93 -2.81 -7.62
N ASN A 15 2.49 -4.05 -7.41
CA ASN A 15 3.29 -5.25 -7.67
C ASN A 15 3.76 -5.37 -9.13
N HIS A 16 2.99 -4.82 -10.07
CA HIS A 16 3.34 -4.77 -11.49
C HIS A 16 4.16 -3.51 -11.86
N GLY A 17 4.60 -2.72 -10.88
CA GLY A 17 5.38 -1.50 -11.09
C GLY A 17 4.55 -0.29 -11.56
N ASP A 18 3.22 -0.40 -11.57
CA ASP A 18 2.33 0.67 -12.03
C ASP A 18 2.15 1.73 -10.93
N ARG A 19 3.02 2.74 -10.99
CA ARG A 19 3.03 3.88 -10.05
C ARG A 19 1.82 4.79 -10.17
N ASN A 20 1.09 4.75 -11.29
CA ASN A 20 -0.12 5.56 -11.47
C ASN A 20 -1.27 5.06 -10.58
N ALA A 21 -1.14 3.88 -9.96
CA ALA A 21 -2.06 3.42 -8.93
C ALA A 21 -2.15 4.39 -7.74
N ILE A 22 -1.06 5.08 -7.40
CA ILE A 22 -1.06 6.10 -6.33
C ILE A 22 -2.01 7.25 -6.67
N ASP A 23 -1.90 7.78 -7.89
CA ASP A 23 -2.72 8.88 -8.37
C ASP A 23 -4.21 8.51 -8.48
N GLN A 24 -4.50 7.24 -8.75
CA GLN A 24 -5.86 6.77 -8.96
C GLN A 24 -6.61 6.38 -7.68
N TYR A 25 -5.91 5.91 -6.64
CA TYR A 25 -6.56 5.32 -5.46
C TYR A 25 -6.35 6.10 -4.17
N TRP A 26 -5.46 7.09 -4.15
CA TRP A 26 -5.27 7.95 -2.99
C TRP A 26 -5.68 9.39 -3.29
N ASP A 27 -6.38 9.98 -2.31
CA ASP A 27 -6.65 11.42 -2.29
C ASP A 27 -5.35 12.22 -2.27
N GLU A 28 -5.40 13.45 -2.77
CA GLU A 28 -4.23 14.34 -2.81
C GLU A 28 -3.64 14.58 -1.41
N ASN A 29 -4.49 14.66 -0.40
CA ASN A 29 -4.12 14.90 0.99
C ASN A 29 -4.03 13.61 1.82
N ALA A 30 -4.01 12.43 1.18
CA ALA A 30 -3.90 11.17 1.89
C ALA A 30 -2.49 10.97 2.46
N ASP A 31 -2.44 10.46 3.68
CA ASP A 31 -1.21 10.08 4.36
C ASP A 31 -1.00 8.57 4.33
N TYR A 32 0.27 8.16 4.46
CA TYR A 32 0.66 6.76 4.55
C TYR A 32 1.63 6.55 5.70
N VAL A 33 1.52 5.40 6.36
CA VAL A 33 2.47 4.97 7.39
C VAL A 33 3.12 3.67 6.92
N GLY A 34 4.44 3.71 6.76
CA GLY A 34 5.25 2.58 6.38
C GLY A 34 5.36 1.52 7.47
N ILE A 35 5.86 0.34 7.09
CA ILE A 35 6.06 -0.82 7.98
C ILE A 35 7.01 -0.48 9.14
N ASP A 36 7.96 0.41 8.90
CA ASP A 36 8.94 0.91 9.86
C ASP A 36 8.43 2.09 10.69
N GLY A 37 7.15 2.45 10.55
CA GLY A 37 6.55 3.61 11.21
C GLY A 37 6.85 4.94 10.53
N GLN A 38 7.49 4.96 9.35
CA GLN A 38 7.71 6.18 8.60
C GLN A 38 6.38 6.84 8.23
N PHE A 39 6.17 8.07 8.70
CA PHE A 39 5.04 8.90 8.29
C PHE A 39 5.34 9.58 6.94
N ILE A 40 4.40 9.45 6.00
CA ILE A 40 4.51 9.96 4.64
C ILE A 40 3.28 10.84 4.39
N HIS A 41 3.52 12.14 4.24
CA HIS A 41 2.45 13.13 4.20
C HIS A 41 2.06 13.50 2.77
N GLY A 42 0.79 13.31 2.42
CA GLY A 42 0.24 13.66 1.12
C GLY A 42 0.71 12.77 -0.04
N ARG A 43 -0.03 12.87 -1.15
CA ARG A 43 0.16 12.01 -2.33
C ARG A 43 1.52 12.16 -2.99
N GLN A 44 2.09 13.37 -3.01
CA GLN A 44 3.39 13.60 -3.66
C GLN A 44 4.52 12.82 -2.95
N GLN A 45 4.58 12.85 -1.62
CA GLN A 45 5.59 12.07 -0.87
C GLN A 45 5.35 10.57 -1.03
N MET A 46 4.09 10.15 -1.13
CA MET A 46 3.72 8.76 -1.40
C MET A 46 4.24 8.30 -2.76
N ARG A 47 4.08 9.11 -3.83
CA ARG A 47 4.64 8.81 -5.16
C ARG A 47 6.15 8.62 -5.10
N ASP A 48 6.85 9.51 -4.43
CA ASP A 48 8.31 9.47 -4.31
C ASP A 48 8.77 8.23 -3.54
N PHE A 49 8.05 7.88 -2.47
CA PHE A 49 8.31 6.68 -1.68
C PHE A 49 8.13 5.40 -2.50
N PHE A 50 6.97 5.20 -3.12
CA PHE A 50 6.71 3.99 -3.92
C PHE A 50 7.60 3.92 -5.16
N ALA A 51 7.98 5.07 -5.76
CA ALA A 51 8.95 5.09 -6.85
C ALA A 51 10.34 4.60 -6.42
N LYS A 52 10.78 4.93 -5.20
CA LYS A 52 12.03 4.40 -4.63
C LYS A 52 11.89 2.92 -4.28
N LEU A 53 10.80 2.55 -3.59
CA LEU A 53 10.55 1.19 -3.13
C LEU A 53 10.54 0.17 -4.28
N LEU A 54 9.84 0.49 -5.37
CA LEU A 54 9.75 -0.38 -6.55
C LEU A 54 11.10 -0.53 -7.28
N LYS A 55 11.96 0.49 -7.25
CA LYS A 55 13.33 0.40 -7.78
C LYS A 55 14.23 -0.47 -6.91
N SER A 56 14.04 -0.47 -5.59
CA SER A 56 14.88 -1.20 -4.63
C SER A 56 14.51 -2.67 -4.45
N GLY A 57 13.55 -3.20 -5.21
CA GLY A 57 13.10 -4.59 -5.08
C GLY A 57 12.09 -4.77 -3.95
N ALA A 58 10.97 -4.05 -4.05
CA ALA A 58 9.84 -4.05 -3.11
C ALA A 58 9.23 -5.44 -2.80
N GLY A 59 9.53 -6.45 -3.60
CA GLY A 59 8.87 -7.74 -3.53
C GLY A 59 7.46 -7.70 -4.10
N THR A 60 6.65 -8.69 -3.73
CA THR A 60 5.26 -8.83 -4.12
C THR A 60 4.40 -8.92 -2.88
N GLU A 61 3.46 -7.97 -2.75
CA GLU A 61 2.49 -7.92 -1.67
C GLU A 61 1.23 -8.73 -2.02
N VAL A 62 0.75 -9.54 -1.07
CA VAL A 62 -0.56 -10.17 -1.12
C VAL A 62 -1.32 -9.78 0.14
N GLY A 63 -2.49 -9.16 -0.03
CA GLY A 63 -3.32 -8.67 1.06
C GLY A 63 -4.69 -9.35 1.13
N VAL A 64 -5.23 -9.43 2.35
CA VAL A 64 -6.58 -9.90 2.64
C VAL A 64 -7.35 -8.77 3.30
N ILE A 65 -8.52 -8.45 2.78
CA ILE A 65 -9.44 -7.49 3.41
C ILE A 65 -10.31 -8.26 4.41
N GLU A 66 -10.08 -8.02 5.69
CA GLU A 66 -10.77 -8.70 6.79
C GLU A 66 -12.08 -7.99 7.14
N GLN A 67 -12.05 -6.66 7.25
CA GLN A 67 -13.22 -5.89 7.64
C GLN A 67 -13.35 -4.60 6.83
N VAL A 68 -14.59 -4.23 6.52
CA VAL A 68 -14.94 -2.90 6.00
C VAL A 68 -16.06 -2.34 6.86
N ARG A 69 -15.85 -1.14 7.39
CA ARG A 69 -16.84 -0.41 8.20
C ARG A 69 -17.08 0.96 7.60
N PHE A 70 -18.32 1.23 7.21
CA PHE A 70 -18.72 2.58 6.80
C PHE A 70 -19.00 3.41 8.04
N LEU A 71 -18.30 4.54 8.15
CA LEU A 71 -18.50 5.51 9.23
C LEU A 71 -19.50 6.61 8.82
N ARG A 72 -19.60 6.86 7.51
CA ARG A 72 -20.58 7.72 6.82
C ARG A 72 -20.70 7.25 5.37
N SER A 73 -21.61 7.82 4.60
CA SER A 73 -21.92 7.39 3.22
C SER A 73 -20.72 7.48 2.26
N ASP A 74 -19.77 8.36 2.55
CA ASP A 74 -18.58 8.68 1.76
C ASP A 74 -17.28 8.37 2.52
N MET A 75 -17.35 7.58 3.59
CA MET A 75 -16.14 7.23 4.35
C MET A 75 -16.21 5.84 4.96
N ALA A 76 -15.15 5.08 4.78
CA ALA A 76 -15.00 3.75 5.36
C ALA A 76 -13.62 3.54 5.96
N ILE A 77 -13.57 2.64 6.94
CA ILE A 77 -12.33 2.04 7.42
C ILE A 77 -12.25 0.62 6.88
N VAL A 78 -11.09 0.28 6.32
CA VAL A 78 -10.75 -1.05 5.87
C VAL A 78 -9.63 -1.59 6.74
N ASP A 79 -9.90 -2.73 7.38
CA ASP A 79 -8.90 -3.49 8.12
C ASP A 79 -8.52 -4.72 7.31
N GLY A 80 -7.24 -5.06 7.31
CA GLY A 80 -6.73 -6.23 6.62
C GLY A 80 -5.33 -6.59 7.06
N SER A 81 -4.89 -7.75 6.58
CA SER A 81 -3.54 -8.25 6.74
C SER A 81 -2.86 -8.39 5.37
N TRP A 82 -1.54 -8.35 5.36
CA TRP A 82 -0.76 -8.46 4.14
C TRP A 82 0.55 -9.20 4.40
N THR A 83 1.09 -9.78 3.33
CA THR A 83 2.40 -10.44 3.30
C THR A 83 3.16 -9.96 2.08
N ILE A 84 4.43 -9.58 2.25
CA ILE A 84 5.34 -9.25 1.16
C ILE A 84 6.41 -10.33 1.05
N THR A 85 6.54 -10.92 -0.14
CA THR A 85 7.55 -11.93 -0.48
C THR A 85 8.51 -11.42 -1.55
N GLY A 86 9.69 -12.02 -1.67
CA GLY A 86 10.63 -11.69 -2.76
C GLY A 86 11.31 -10.32 -2.66
N MET A 87 11.27 -9.67 -1.50
CA MET A 87 12.04 -8.43 -1.26
C MET A 87 13.54 -8.68 -1.41
N LYS A 88 14.26 -7.66 -1.87
CA LYS A 88 15.73 -7.66 -1.90
C LYS A 88 16.27 -6.49 -1.09
N ASP A 89 17.47 -6.65 -0.54
CA ASP A 89 18.21 -5.54 0.06
C ASP A 89 18.97 -4.72 -0.99
N ALA A 90 19.67 -3.67 -0.55
CA ALA A 90 20.46 -2.79 -1.43
C ALA A 90 21.59 -3.53 -2.18
N ASN A 91 22.01 -4.70 -1.70
CA ASN A 91 23.02 -5.55 -2.33
C ASN A 91 22.41 -6.65 -3.20
N GLY A 92 21.09 -6.61 -3.41
CA GLY A 92 20.34 -7.60 -4.19
C GLY A 92 20.11 -8.94 -3.47
N LYS A 93 20.49 -9.06 -2.18
CA LYS A 93 20.27 -10.30 -1.43
C LYS A 93 18.80 -10.41 -1.01
N PRO A 94 18.22 -11.63 -1.04
CA PRO A 94 16.85 -11.84 -0.56
C PRO A 94 16.68 -11.40 0.90
N ARG A 95 15.60 -10.68 1.18
CA ARG A 95 15.14 -10.39 2.54
C ARG A 95 14.09 -11.42 2.98
N LYS A 96 13.97 -11.60 4.29
CA LYS A 96 12.90 -12.39 4.88
C LYS A 96 11.54 -11.80 4.50
N THR A 97 10.55 -12.66 4.34
CA THR A 97 9.14 -12.28 4.20
C THR A 97 8.75 -11.29 5.29
N ALA A 98 8.07 -10.21 4.90
CA ALA A 98 7.43 -9.29 5.84
C ALA A 98 5.93 -9.59 5.87
N ALA A 99 5.33 -9.47 7.05
CA ALA A 99 3.89 -9.55 7.22
C ALA A 99 3.46 -8.43 8.15
N GLY A 100 2.23 -7.95 7.98
CA GLY A 100 1.68 -6.90 8.81
C GLY A 100 0.17 -6.82 8.71
N ALA A 101 -0.39 -5.94 9.55
CA ALA A 101 -1.78 -5.52 9.49
C ALA A 101 -1.83 -4.07 9.02
N SER A 102 -2.88 -3.72 8.28
CA SER A 102 -3.12 -2.38 7.79
C SER A 102 -4.54 -1.94 8.12
N ARG A 103 -4.67 -0.67 8.49
CA ARG A 103 -5.95 0.02 8.63
C ARG A 103 -5.92 1.23 7.72
N SER A 104 -6.82 1.27 6.75
CA SER A 104 -6.94 2.38 5.79
C SER A 104 -8.26 3.10 5.99
N ARG A 105 -8.22 4.43 5.88
CA ARG A 105 -9.41 5.28 5.82
C ARG A 105 -9.56 5.78 4.39
N LEU A 106 -10.72 5.51 3.79
CA LEU A 106 -11.08 5.89 2.43
C LEU A 106 -12.38 6.69 2.46
#